data_AF-A0AAW2WRS9-F1
#
_entry.id   AF-A0AAW2WRS9-F1
#
_cell.length_a   1.000
_cell.length_b   1.000
_cell.length_c   1.000
_cell.angle_alpha   90.00
_cell.angle_beta   90.00
_cell.angle_gamma   90.00
#
_symmetry.space_group_name_H-M   'P 1'
#
loop_
_entity.id
_entity.type
_entity.pdbx_description
1 polymer ?
#
loop_
_entity_poly.entity_id
_entity_poly.type
_entity_poly.pdbx_seq_one_letter_code
_entity_poly.pdbx_strand_id
1 'polypeptide(L)'
;MNEAVVGCLLFWSDEESTIHALLRCSFTRQVWALSNLPWSQIHRDTEVECEWVWQTYSALDKRMGDQFFMVCWALWKHRNGAVMERKIQTPLQVVRGALRYQTEYAAAVQSLTLCLD
;
A
#
# COMPACT_ATOMS: atom_id res chain seq x y z
N MET A 1 -16.80 -23.78 -18.11
CA MET A 1 -17.23 -22.51 -17.49
C MET A 1 -15.96 -21.76 -17.17
N ASN A 2 -15.58 -20.83 -18.03
CA ASN A 2 -14.32 -20.10 -17.90
C ASN A 2 -14.47 -19.10 -16.76
N GLU A 3 -13.67 -19.27 -15.71
CA GLU A 3 -13.45 -18.21 -14.73
C GLU A 3 -12.87 -17.02 -15.48
N ALA A 4 -13.61 -15.91 -15.52
CA ALA A 4 -13.13 -14.67 -16.09
C ALA A 4 -12.01 -14.16 -15.18
N VAL A 5 -10.77 -14.42 -15.57
CA VAL A 5 -9.58 -13.89 -14.90
C VAL A 5 -9.69 -12.36 -14.94
N VAL A 6 -9.97 -11.76 -13.79
CA VAL A 6 -10.00 -10.30 -13.64
C VAL A 6 -8.54 -9.84 -13.68
N GLY A 7 -8.09 -9.43 -14.86
CA GLY A 7 -6.80 -8.78 -15.01
C GLY A 7 -6.73 -7.52 -14.15
N CYS A 8 -5.53 -7.12 -13.72
CA CYS A 8 -5.34 -5.90 -12.94
C CYS A 8 -6.05 -4.72 -13.62
N LEU A 9 -7.08 -4.16 -12.97
CA LEU A 9 -7.89 -3.07 -13.51
C LEU A 9 -7.07 -1.78 -13.74
N LEU A 10 -5.86 -1.71 -13.20
CA LEU A 10 -4.91 -0.62 -13.43
C LEU A 10 -4.06 -0.85 -14.70
N PHE A 11 -3.76 -2.10 -15.06
CA PHE A 11 -3.08 -2.50 -16.30
C PHE A 11 -3.43 -3.95 -16.68
N TRP A 12 -4.03 -4.13 -17.86
CA TRP A 12 -4.60 -5.37 -18.43
C TRP A 12 -3.60 -6.52 -18.71
N SER A 13 -2.61 -6.77 -17.85
CA SER A 13 -1.52 -7.70 -18.15
C SER A 13 -1.43 -8.93 -17.24
N ASP A 14 -1.82 -8.84 -15.95
CA ASP A 14 -1.64 -9.93 -14.98
C ASP A 14 -2.92 -10.20 -14.15
N GLU A 15 -3.07 -11.42 -13.64
CA GLU A 15 -4.12 -11.81 -12.68
C GLU A 15 -3.99 -10.99 -11.39
N GLU A 16 -5.09 -10.38 -10.94
CA GLU A 16 -5.08 -9.52 -9.76
C GLU A 16 -5.04 -10.35 -8.46
N SER A 17 -3.87 -10.44 -7.83
CA SER A 17 -3.70 -10.92 -6.44
C SER A 17 -3.44 -9.78 -5.45
N THR A 18 -3.56 -10.04 -4.14
CA THR A 18 -3.23 -9.05 -3.10
C THR A 18 -1.77 -8.59 -3.20
N ILE A 19 -0.84 -9.54 -3.36
CA ILE A 19 0.57 -9.23 -3.61
C ILE A 19 0.75 -8.44 -4.90
N HIS A 20 0.01 -8.77 -5.97
CA HIS A 20 0.09 -8.01 -7.20
C HIS A 20 -0.32 -6.54 -6.98
N ALA A 21 -1.48 -6.33 -6.36
CA ALA A 21 -2.03 -5.00 -6.10
C ALA A 21 -1.12 -4.17 -5.17
N LEU A 22 -0.50 -4.79 -4.17
CA LEU A 22 0.31 -4.11 -3.16
C LEU A 22 1.80 -4.03 -3.48
N LEU A 23 2.33 -4.82 -4.41
CA LEU A 23 3.77 -4.90 -4.65
C LEU A 23 4.18 -5.02 -6.12
N ARG A 24 3.52 -5.90 -6.91
CA ARG A 24 4.05 -6.28 -8.24
C ARG A 24 3.59 -5.39 -9.37
N CYS A 25 2.41 -4.78 -9.28
CA CYS A 25 1.86 -3.92 -10.33
C CYS A 25 2.85 -2.79 -10.68
N SER A 26 2.98 -2.46 -11.96
CA SER A 26 3.85 -1.36 -12.43
C SER A 26 3.47 -0.02 -11.80
N PHE A 27 2.17 0.22 -11.60
CA PHE A 27 1.65 1.35 -10.83
C PHE A 27 2.19 1.35 -9.40
N THR A 28 2.05 0.22 -8.72
CA THR A 28 2.44 0.08 -7.32
C THR A 28 3.94 0.22 -7.11
N ARG A 29 4.77 -0.27 -8.04
CA ARG A 29 6.23 -0.03 -8.02
C ARG A 29 6.57 1.46 -8.08
N GLN A 30 5.82 2.26 -8.85
CA GLN A 30 6.00 3.72 -8.88
C GLN A 30 5.59 4.36 -7.55
N VAL A 31 4.51 3.90 -6.92
CA VAL A 31 4.09 4.37 -5.59
C VAL A 31 5.21 4.10 -4.58
N TRP A 32 5.76 2.89 -4.55
CA TRP A 32 6.87 2.56 -3.65
C TRP A 32 8.12 3.40 -3.92
N ALA A 33 8.50 3.60 -5.19
CA ALA A 33 9.63 4.45 -5.57
C ALA A 33 9.46 5.91 -5.11
N LEU A 34 8.22 6.41 -5.06
CA LEU A 34 7.89 7.76 -4.61
C LEU A 34 7.65 7.85 -3.08
N SER A 35 7.52 6.71 -2.39
CA SER A 35 7.07 6.66 -0.99
C SER A 35 8.13 7.05 0.03
N ASN A 36 9.37 7.41 -0.37
CA ASN A 36 10.53 7.62 0.50
C ASN A 36 10.95 6.43 1.38
N LEU A 37 10.32 5.26 1.24
CA LEU A 37 10.80 4.02 1.83
C LEU A 37 11.93 3.44 0.98
N PRO A 38 13.02 2.93 1.59
CA PRO A 38 14.10 2.30 0.84
C PRO A 38 13.58 1.07 0.11
N TRP A 39 13.57 1.14 -1.22
CA TRP A 39 13.13 0.04 -2.06
C TRP A 39 13.94 -1.24 -1.81
N SER A 40 15.19 -1.13 -1.34
CA SER A 40 16.03 -2.27 -0.95
C SER A 40 15.51 -3.05 0.26
N GLN A 41 14.69 -2.43 1.12
CA GLN A 41 14.12 -3.06 2.32
C GLN A 41 12.71 -3.61 2.10
N ILE A 42 12.11 -3.37 0.92
CA ILE A 42 10.85 -3.99 0.54
C ILE A 42 11.14 -5.36 -0.05
N HIS A 43 10.83 -6.42 0.70
CA HIS A 43 11.05 -7.81 0.27
C HIS A 43 10.14 -8.17 -0.90
N ARG A 44 10.65 -8.97 -1.84
CA ARG A 44 10.01 -9.25 -3.13
C ARG A 44 10.16 -10.72 -3.58
N ASP A 45 10.60 -11.61 -2.70
CA ASP A 45 10.97 -12.97 -3.11
C ASP A 45 9.89 -14.02 -2.78
N THR A 46 8.78 -13.59 -2.18
CA THR A 46 7.63 -14.43 -1.82
C THR A 46 6.35 -13.91 -2.48
N GLU A 47 5.45 -14.84 -2.78
CA GLU A 47 4.08 -14.57 -3.22
C GLU A 47 3.07 -14.73 -2.06
N VAL A 48 3.53 -15.14 -0.87
CA VAL A 48 2.69 -15.31 0.32
C VAL A 48 2.58 -13.99 1.07
N GLU A 49 1.36 -13.45 1.19
CA GLU A 49 1.11 -12.11 1.72
C GLU A 49 1.63 -11.92 3.15
N CYS A 50 1.36 -12.88 4.04
CA CYS A 50 1.76 -12.79 5.43
C CYS A 50 3.28 -12.87 5.60
N GLU A 51 3.94 -13.69 4.78
CA GLU A 51 5.39 -13.78 4.76
C GLU A 51 6.01 -12.46 4.25
N TRP A 52 5.47 -11.89 3.17
CA TRP A 52 5.93 -10.61 2.65
C TRP A 52 5.83 -9.48 3.67
N VAL A 53 4.68 -9.37 4.35
CA VAL A 53 4.47 -8.36 5.40
C VAL A 53 5.47 -8.58 6.54
N TRP A 54 5.61 -9.83 7.01
CA TRP A 54 6.52 -10.15 8.10
C TRP A 54 7.98 -9.83 7.76
N GLN A 55 8.47 -10.29 6.61
CA GLN A 55 9.85 -10.06 6.16
C GLN A 55 10.13 -8.56 5.96
N THR A 56 9.22 -7.86 5.27
CA THR A 56 9.37 -6.42 5.02
C THR A 56 9.35 -5.63 6.31
N TYR A 57 8.36 -5.85 7.18
CA TYR A 57 8.26 -5.10 8.44
C TYR A 57 9.45 -5.38 9.37
N SER A 58 9.94 -6.61 9.43
CA SER A 58 11.10 -6.98 10.27
C SER A 58 12.40 -6.31 9.84
N ALA A 59 12.50 -5.87 8.57
CA ALA A 59 13.66 -5.18 8.04
C ALA A 59 13.61 -3.64 8.22
N LEU A 60 12.50 -3.09 8.70
CA LEU A 60 12.26 -1.66 8.83
C LEU A 60 12.39 -1.21 10.29
N ASP A 61 12.82 0.05 10.50
CA ASP A 61 12.66 0.68 11.80
C ASP A 61 11.17 0.98 12.09
N LYS A 62 10.83 1.33 13.34
CA LYS A 62 9.43 1.58 13.73
C LYS A 62 8.75 2.63 12.84
N ARG A 63 9.41 3.76 12.57
CA ARG A 63 8.82 4.87 11.81
C ARG A 63 8.57 4.45 10.36
N MET A 64 9.50 3.70 9.79
CA MET A 64 9.42 3.17 8.44
C MET A 64 8.37 2.06 8.34
N GLY A 65 8.22 1.23 9.39
CA GLY A 65 7.15 0.26 9.51
C GLY A 65 5.77 0.90 9.51
N ASP A 66 5.59 1.98 10.29
CA ASP A 66 4.35 2.75 10.28
C ASP A 66 4.04 3.30 8.88
N GLN A 67 5.05 3.87 8.20
CA GLN A 67 4.92 4.38 6.83
C GLN A 67 4.63 3.28 5.81
N PHE A 68 5.24 2.10 5.96
CA PHE A 68 4.97 0.91 5.12
C PHE A 68 3.49 0.54 5.15
N PHE A 69 2.89 0.46 6.34
CA PHE A 69 1.46 0.18 6.46
C PHE A 69 0.58 1.29 5.88
N MET A 70 0.96 2.56 6.03
CA MET A 70 0.21 3.67 5.42
C MET A 70 0.22 3.62 3.88
N VAL A 71 1.35 3.21 3.28
CA VAL A 71 1.45 3.02 1.82
C VAL A 71 0.61 1.84 1.37
N CYS A 72 0.69 0.68 2.05
CA CYS A 72 -0.16 -0.48 1.78
C CYS A 72 -1.65 -0.12 1.85
N TRP A 73 -2.05 0.63 2.87
CA TRP A 73 -3.42 1.09 3.03
C TRP A 73 -3.86 2.03 1.90
N ALA A 74 -3.02 2.99 1.53
CA ALA A 74 -3.31 3.91 0.43
C ALA A 74 -3.46 3.20 -0.92
N LEU A 75 -2.60 2.20 -1.20
CA LEU A 75 -2.70 1.34 -2.38
C LEU A 75 -4.01 0.54 -2.39
N TRP A 76 -4.38 -0.07 -1.26
CA TRP A 76 -5.63 -0.81 -1.13
C TRP A 76 -6.86 0.08 -1.35
N LYS A 77 -6.84 1.29 -0.78
CA LYS A 77 -7.91 2.29 -0.98
C LYS A 77 -7.99 2.76 -2.43
N HIS A 78 -6.86 3.01 -3.08
CA HIS A 78 -6.80 3.35 -4.50
C HIS A 78 -7.41 2.24 -5.36
N ARG A 79 -7.00 0.98 -5.14
CA ARG A 79 -7.54 -0.20 -5.82
C ARG A 79 -9.06 -0.29 -5.68
N ASN A 80 -9.57 -0.16 -4.45
CA ASN A 80 -11.01 -0.20 -4.22
C ASN A 80 -11.75 0.98 -4.88
N GLY A 81 -11.16 2.19 -4.88
CA GLY A 81 -11.69 3.34 -5.61
C GLY A 81 -11.73 3.12 -7.13
N ALA A 82 -10.73 2.45 -7.69
CA ALA A 82 -10.69 2.09 -9.11
C ALA A 82 -11.82 1.09 -9.45
N VAL A 83 -11.96 0.02 -8.64
CA VAL A 83 -12.95 -1.05 -8.87
C VAL A 83 -14.39 -0.57 -8.64
N MET A 84 -14.64 0.12 -7.52
CA MET A 84 -15.98 0.44 -7.05
C MET A 84 -16.48 1.80 -7.56
N GLU A 85 -15.58 2.78 -7.70
CA GLU A 85 -15.93 4.17 -8.01
C GLU A 85 -15.42 4.64 -9.36
N ARG A 86 -14.65 3.81 -10.09
CA ARG A 86 -13.95 4.17 -11.34
C ARG A 86 -13.04 5.39 -11.19
N LYS A 87 -12.51 5.61 -9.98
CA LYS A 87 -11.61 6.72 -9.68
C LYS A 87 -10.16 6.24 -9.72
N ILE A 88 -9.41 6.75 -10.69
CA ILE A 88 -7.98 6.48 -10.83
C ILE A 88 -7.20 7.68 -10.32
N GLN A 89 -6.29 7.43 -9.38
CA GLN A 89 -5.33 8.40 -8.86
C GLN A 89 -3.96 8.17 -9.51
N THR A 90 -3.13 9.21 -9.55
CA THR A 90 -1.72 9.06 -9.93
C THR A 90 -0.90 8.45 -8.79
N PRO A 91 0.26 7.83 -9.06
CA PRO A 91 1.11 7.27 -8.01
C PRO A 91 1.47 8.30 -6.92
N LEU A 92 1.75 9.55 -7.32
CA LEU A 92 2.05 10.64 -6.39
C LEU A 92 0.85 11.01 -5.50
N GLN A 93 -0.37 10.96 -6.03
CA GLN A 93 -1.58 11.19 -5.23
C GLN A 93 -1.78 10.08 -4.19
N VAL A 94 -1.45 8.82 -4.52
CA VAL A 94 -1.50 7.70 -3.58
C VAL A 94 -0.48 7.88 -2.45
N VAL A 95 0.77 8.25 -2.77
CA VAL A 95 1.80 8.56 -1.75
C VAL A 95 1.38 9.72 -0.86
N ARG A 96 0.84 10.80 -1.41
CA ARG A 96 0.30 11.92 -0.61
C ARG A 96 -0.84 11.47 0.29
N GLY A 97 -1.67 10.54 -0.17
CA GLY A 97 -2.70 9.90 0.64
C GLY A 97 -2.11 9.15 1.83
N ALA A 98 -1.06 8.35 1.63
CA ALA A 98 -0.36 7.66 2.70
C ALA A 98 0.21 8.62 3.77
N LEU A 99 0.85 9.71 3.35
CA LEU A 99 1.36 10.74 4.27
C LEU A 99 0.25 11.42 5.07
N ARG A 100 -0.88 11.69 4.41
CA ARG A 100 -2.06 12.24 5.08
C ARG A 100 -2.59 11.27 6.14
N TYR A 101 -2.74 9.98 5.81
CA TYR A 101 -3.20 8.98 6.79
C TYR A 101 -2.25 8.87 7.98
N GLN A 102 -0.94 8.94 7.76
CA GLN A 102 0.05 8.96 8.84
C GLN A 102 -0.14 10.17 9.78
N THR A 103 -0.41 11.34 9.20
CA THR A 103 -0.60 12.60 9.95
C THR A 103 -1.91 12.56 10.73
N GLU A 104 -3.00 12.10 10.11
CA GLU A 104 -4.31 11.92 10.75
C GLU A 104 -4.23 10.91 11.90
N TYR A 105 -3.53 9.79 11.70
CA TYR A 105 -3.32 8.79 12.75
C TYR A 105 -2.54 9.37 13.94
N ALA A 106 -1.43 10.07 13.69
CA ALA A 106 -0.64 10.69 14.75
C ALA A 106 -1.46 11.71 15.56
N ALA A 107 -2.25 12.55 14.88
CA ALA A 107 -3.13 13.52 15.51
C ALA A 107 -4.25 12.86 16.35
N ALA A 108 -4.81 11.75 15.86
CA ALA A 108 -5.83 10.99 16.58
C ALA A 108 -5.26 10.34 17.86
N VAL A 109 -4.06 9.74 17.77
CA VAL A 109 -3.37 9.16 18.92
C VAL A 109 -3.08 10.23 19.98
N GLN A 110 -2.56 11.40 19.57
CA GLN A 110 -2.26 12.49 20.49
C GLN A 110 -3.52 13.03 21.20
N SER A 111 -4.62 13.17 20.46
CA SER A 111 -5.90 13.60 21.02
C SER A 111 -6.40 12.62 22.08
N LEU A 112 -6.26 11.32 21.85
CA LEU A 112 -6.65 10.29 22.82
C LEU A 112 -5.78 10.33 24.08
N THR A 113 -4.48 10.53 23.95
CA THR A 113 -3.59 10.66 25.12
C THR A 113 -3.99 11.84 26.00
N LEU A 114 -4.28 13.00 25.40
CA LEU A 114 -4.72 14.19 26.14
C LEU A 114 -6.10 14.05 26.81
N CYS A 115 -6.93 13.10 26.39
CA CYS A 115 -8.23 12.84 27.00
C CYS A 115 -8.18 11.82 28.15
N LEU A 116 -7.07 11.12 28.31
CA LEU A 116 -6.88 10.08 29.34
C LEU A 116 -6.02 10.55 30.53
N ASP A 117 -5.42 11.74 30.40
CA ASP A 117 -4.72 12.47 31.47
C ASP A 117 -5.66 13.51 32.13
#